data_AF-A0A928VBX8-F1
#
_entry.id   AF-A0A928VBX8-F1
#
_cell.length_a   1.000
_cell.length_b   1.000
_cell.length_c   1.000
_cell.angle_alpha   90.00
_cell.angle_beta   90.00
_cell.angle_gamma   90.00
#
_symmetry.space_group_name_H-M   'P 1'
#
loop_
_entity.id
_entity.type
_entity.pdbx_description
1 polymer ?
#
loop_
_entity_poly.entity_id
_entity_poly.type
_entity_poly.pdbx_seq_one_letter_code
_entity_poly.pdbx_strand_id
1 'polypeptide(L)'
;DSVSDPFFQQWKENQRQYRQEIHDNFSPLPIKEVPLYSQEMCGLEALDRLKDTLYPNNEDPSQVYYKETTLRVVQEQNQYSLELYLPGIEKTQIELSKTGDELNVRIGNHRRNLVLPQALAALQPSGAKMEEDYLKIRFSDPARV
;
A
#
# COMPACT_ATOMS: atom_id res chain seq x y z
N ASP A 1 9.98 1.12 27.72
CA ASP A 1 9.45 1.58 29.03
C ASP A 1 10.41 1.56 30.21
N SER A 2 11.72 1.32 30.02
CA SER A 2 12.70 1.30 31.12
C SER A 2 13.13 2.69 31.62
N VAL A 3 12.88 3.76 30.86
CA VAL A 3 13.27 5.14 31.22
C VAL A 3 12.13 5.84 31.98
N SER A 4 12.35 6.08 33.27
CA SER A 4 11.39 6.71 34.19
C SER A 4 11.60 8.22 34.41
N ASP A 5 12.68 8.79 33.87
CA ASP A 5 13.01 10.21 34.06
C ASP A 5 11.89 11.13 33.51
N PRO A 6 11.38 12.08 34.32
CA PRO A 6 10.35 13.03 33.91
C PRO A 6 10.68 13.83 32.64
N PHE A 7 11.95 14.09 32.37
CA PHE A 7 12.40 14.81 31.17
C PHE A 7 11.92 14.15 29.87
N PHE A 8 11.87 12.82 29.84
CA PHE A 8 11.46 12.07 28.64
C PHE A 8 9.95 11.82 28.53
N GLN A 9 9.13 12.34 29.44
CA GLN A 9 7.69 12.05 29.43
C GLN A 9 7.01 12.52 28.14
N GLN A 10 7.29 13.75 27.69
CA GLN A 10 6.70 14.25 26.45
C GLN A 10 7.14 13.44 25.22
N TRP A 11 8.40 13.00 25.18
CA TRP A 11 8.90 12.18 24.08
C TRP A 11 8.22 10.81 24.03
N LYS A 12 8.00 10.18 25.19
CA LYS A 12 7.26 8.91 25.25
C LYS A 12 5.81 9.08 24.80
N GLU A 13 5.16 10.18 25.17
CA GLU A 13 3.79 10.45 24.74
C GLU A 13 3.71 10.65 23.23
N ASN A 14 4.59 11.49 22.66
CA ASN A 14 4.67 11.68 21.21
C ASN A 14 4.99 10.37 20.48
N GLN A 15 5.92 9.57 21.01
CA GLN A 15 6.24 8.27 20.42
C GLN A 15 5.03 7.33 20.42
N ARG A 16 4.24 7.31 21.50
CA ARG A 16 3.01 6.51 21.56
C ARG A 16 1.99 6.97 20.52
N GLN A 17 1.78 8.29 20.41
CA GLN A 17 0.88 8.86 19.42
C GLN A 17 1.30 8.47 18.00
N TYR A 18 2.56 8.71 17.62
CA TYR A 18 3.04 8.39 16.28
C TYR A 18 3.04 6.89 16.00
N ARG A 19 3.30 6.04 17.01
CA ARG A 19 3.14 4.59 16.86
C ARG A 19 1.70 4.24 16.51
N GLN A 20 0.72 4.81 17.21
CA GLN A 20 -0.69 4.59 16.90
C GLN A 20 -1.02 5.06 15.48
N GLU A 21 -0.56 6.25 15.09
CA GLU A 21 -0.77 6.76 13.72
C GLU A 21 -0.14 5.82 12.66
N ILE A 22 1.01 5.22 12.93
CA ILE A 22 1.59 4.21 12.03
C ILE A 22 0.66 2.98 11.91
N HIS A 23 0.14 2.47 13.03
CA HIS A 23 -0.83 1.35 13.00
C HIS A 23 -2.09 1.70 12.21
N ASP A 24 -2.64 2.89 12.41
CA ASP A 24 -3.85 3.34 11.72
C ASP A 24 -3.60 3.54 10.22
N ASN A 25 -2.48 4.17 9.84
CA ASN A 25 -2.17 4.50 8.45
C ASN A 25 -1.76 3.29 7.61
N PHE A 26 -1.14 2.29 8.22
CA PHE A 26 -0.67 1.09 7.50
C PHE A 26 -1.61 -0.10 7.64
N SER A 27 -2.69 0.02 8.42
CA SER A 27 -3.71 -1.02 8.49
C SER A 27 -4.21 -1.38 7.09
N PRO A 28 -4.32 -2.67 6.75
CA PRO A 28 -4.18 -3.87 7.59
C PRO A 28 -2.80 -4.56 7.52
N LEU A 29 -1.76 -3.87 7.04
CA LEU A 29 -0.40 -4.43 6.97
C LEU A 29 0.15 -4.70 8.38
N PRO A 30 0.69 -5.91 8.64
CA PRO A 30 1.31 -6.20 9.92
C PRO A 30 2.53 -5.31 10.19
N ILE A 31 2.55 -4.70 11.37
CA ILE A 31 3.68 -3.91 11.87
C ILE A 31 4.42 -4.72 12.93
N LYS A 32 5.72 -4.92 12.72
CA LYS A 32 6.63 -5.51 13.71
C LYS A 32 7.41 -4.40 14.38
N GLU A 33 7.43 -4.40 15.71
CA GLU A 33 8.11 -3.40 16.51
C GLU A 33 9.36 -3.97 17.15
N VAL A 34 10.39 -3.14 17.28
CA VAL A 34 11.64 -3.47 17.98
C VAL A 34 11.93 -2.42 19.03
N PRO A 35 12.47 -2.79 20.20
CA PRO A 35 12.89 -1.81 21.19
C PRO A 35 14.11 -1.03 20.67
N LEU A 36 14.35 0.13 21.28
CA LEU A 36 15.65 0.77 21.17
C LEU A 36 16.66 -0.06 21.98
N TYR A 37 17.60 -0.70 21.29
CA TYR A 37 18.67 -1.45 21.94
C TYR A 37 19.74 -0.51 22.52
N SER A 38 20.37 -0.91 23.62
CA SER A 38 21.45 -0.16 24.28
C SER A 38 22.79 -0.26 23.56
N GLN A 39 22.87 -1.07 22.51
CA GLN A 39 24.06 -1.34 21.71
C GLN A 39 23.67 -1.40 20.23
N GLU A 40 24.64 -1.16 19.36
CA GLU A 40 24.44 -1.31 17.92
C GLU A 40 24.15 -2.77 17.55
N MET A 41 23.24 -2.97 16.60
CA MET A 41 22.85 -4.30 16.14
C MET A 41 23.78 -4.82 15.04
N CYS A 42 25.06 -4.97 15.39
CA CYS A 42 26.15 -5.32 14.47
C CYS A 42 26.71 -6.72 14.77
N GLY A 43 26.93 -7.51 13.72
CA GLY A 43 27.45 -8.89 13.83
C GLY A 43 26.36 -9.93 14.10
N LEU A 44 26.72 -11.21 13.90
CA LEU A 44 25.77 -12.33 13.90
C LEU A 44 25.01 -12.47 15.21
N GLU A 45 25.69 -12.37 16.36
CA GLU A 45 25.05 -12.48 17.68
C GLU A 45 23.98 -11.39 17.89
N ALA A 46 24.27 -10.16 17.48
CA ALA A 46 23.29 -9.09 17.58
C ALA A 46 22.11 -9.31 16.63
N LEU A 47 22.37 -9.74 15.39
CA LEU A 47 21.32 -10.08 14.43
C LEU A 47 20.45 -11.24 14.89
N ASP A 48 20.99 -12.23 15.60
CA ASP A 48 20.22 -13.33 16.20
C ASP A 48 19.22 -12.80 17.25
N ARG A 49 19.64 -11.87 18.11
CA ARG A 49 18.74 -11.21 19.08
C ARG A 49 17.66 -10.39 18.38
N LEU A 50 18.00 -9.69 17.30
CA LEU A 50 17.03 -8.94 16.51
C LEU A 50 16.01 -9.88 15.85
N LYS A 51 16.49 -10.99 15.30
CA LYS A 51 15.66 -12.04 14.69
C LYS A 51 14.68 -12.61 15.70
N ASP A 52 15.09 -12.91 16.93
CA ASP A 52 14.19 -13.41 17.97
C ASP A 52 13.08 -12.41 18.35
N THR A 53 13.35 -11.10 18.22
CA THR A 53 12.34 -10.05 18.45
C THR A 53 11.38 -9.90 17.27
N LEU A 54 11.89 -9.91 16.04
CA LEU A 54 11.08 -9.74 14.83
C LEU A 54 10.29 -10.99 14.46
N TYR A 55 10.85 -12.18 14.72
CA TYR A 55 10.34 -13.48 14.27
C TYR A 55 10.31 -14.47 15.44
N PRO A 56 9.48 -14.22 16.48
CA PRO A 56 9.40 -15.10 17.64
C PRO A 56 8.89 -16.50 17.25
N ASN A 57 9.21 -17.51 18.05
CA ASN A 57 8.76 -18.89 17.86
C ASN A 57 9.17 -19.53 16.51
N ASN A 58 10.32 -19.13 15.95
CA ASN A 58 10.81 -19.57 14.63
C ASN A 58 9.84 -19.25 13.48
N GLU A 59 9.18 -18.10 13.58
CA GLU A 59 8.37 -17.56 12.49
C GLU A 59 9.20 -17.42 11.20
N ASP A 60 8.63 -17.85 10.07
CA ASP A 60 9.30 -17.76 8.76
C ASP A 60 9.25 -16.32 8.24
N PRO A 61 10.41 -15.64 8.07
CA PRO A 61 10.44 -14.28 7.54
C PRO A 61 10.02 -14.20 6.06
N SER A 62 9.97 -15.32 5.33
CA SER A 62 9.61 -15.36 3.90
C SER A 62 8.11 -15.51 3.64
N GLN A 63 7.30 -15.69 4.70
CA GLN A 63 5.86 -15.84 4.53
C GLN A 63 5.18 -14.55 4.02
N VAL A 64 3.99 -14.71 3.42
CA VAL A 64 3.16 -13.58 3.03
C VAL A 64 2.34 -13.12 4.22
N TYR A 65 2.72 -11.99 4.80
CA TYR A 65 2.10 -11.40 5.99
C TYR A 65 0.72 -10.79 5.74
N TYR A 66 0.51 -10.26 4.54
CA TYR A 66 -0.77 -9.72 4.11
C TYR A 66 -0.92 -9.91 2.61
N LYS A 67 -2.09 -10.37 2.18
CA LYS A 67 -2.40 -10.61 0.77
C LYS A 67 -3.65 -9.84 0.39
N GLU A 68 -3.47 -8.87 -0.50
CA GLU A 68 -4.54 -8.03 -1.03
C GLU A 68 -4.51 -8.00 -2.55
N THR A 69 -5.69 -7.96 -3.16
CA THR A 69 -5.83 -7.75 -4.59
C THR A 69 -5.91 -6.26 -4.86
N THR A 70 -4.75 -5.64 -5.09
CA THR A 70 -4.66 -4.19 -5.31
C THR A 70 -4.98 -3.75 -6.74
N LEU A 71 -5.06 -4.71 -7.66
CA LEU A 71 -5.41 -4.50 -9.06
C LEU A 71 -6.20 -5.70 -9.56
N ARG A 72 -7.37 -5.47 -10.15
CA ARG A 72 -8.15 -6.52 -10.82
C ARG A 72 -8.70 -6.05 -12.16
N VAL A 73 -8.72 -6.94 -13.14
CA VAL A 73 -9.45 -6.74 -14.40
C VAL A 73 -10.73 -7.54 -14.31
N VAL A 74 -11.86 -6.86 -14.46
CA VAL A 74 -13.20 -7.46 -14.44
C VAL A 74 -13.81 -7.32 -15.82
N GLN A 75 -14.51 -8.36 -16.27
CA GLN A 75 -15.23 -8.37 -17.53
C GLN A 75 -16.71 -8.67 -17.25
N GLU A 76 -17.59 -7.74 -17.62
CA GLU A 76 -19.04 -7.89 -17.47
C GLU A 76 -19.74 -7.45 -18.75
N GLN A 77 -20.62 -8.30 -19.29
CA GLN A 77 -21.50 -7.96 -20.43
C GLN A 77 -20.78 -7.26 -21.62
N ASN A 78 -19.60 -7.79 -22.01
CA ASN A 78 -18.73 -7.25 -23.07
C ASN A 78 -18.06 -5.89 -22.77
N GLN A 79 -18.05 -5.45 -21.52
CA GLN A 79 -17.26 -4.32 -21.06
C GLN A 79 -16.15 -4.80 -20.13
N TYR A 80 -15.05 -4.05 -20.11
CA TYR A 80 -13.96 -4.30 -19.19
C TYR A 80 -13.82 -3.16 -18.19
N SER A 81 -13.46 -3.51 -16.96
CA SER A 81 -13.02 -2.54 -15.96
C SER A 81 -11.69 -2.95 -15.35
N LEU A 82 -10.79 -1.96 -15.22
CA LEU A 82 -9.63 -2.06 -14.35
C LEU A 82 -9.99 -1.44 -13.01
N GLU A 83 -9.83 -2.20 -11.94
CA GLU A 83 -10.07 -1.70 -10.60
C GLU A 83 -8.77 -1.63 -9.83
N LEU A 84 -8.50 -0.47 -9.24
CA LEU A 84 -7.28 -0.17 -8.49
C LEU A 84 -7.65 0.12 -7.04
N TYR A 85 -7.04 -0.60 -6.10
CA TYR A 85 -7.20 -0.34 -4.68
C TYR A 85 -6.46 0.93 -4.30
N LEU A 86 -7.21 1.95 -3.87
CA LEU A 86 -6.76 3.29 -3.50
C LEU A 86 -7.51 3.74 -2.24
N PRO A 87 -7.32 3.07 -1.09
CA PRO A 87 -8.04 3.38 0.14
C PRO A 87 -7.73 4.81 0.60
N GLY A 88 -8.77 5.52 1.04
CA GLY A 88 -8.64 6.88 1.58
C GLY A 88 -8.26 7.96 0.56
N ILE A 89 -8.26 7.66 -0.74
CA ILE A 89 -7.98 8.66 -1.80
C ILE A 89 -9.28 9.17 -2.40
N GLU A 90 -9.47 10.48 -2.37
CA GLU A 90 -10.59 11.14 -3.03
C GLU A 90 -10.40 11.13 -4.55
N LYS A 91 -11.48 10.87 -5.30
CA LYS A 91 -11.44 10.82 -6.78
C LYS A 91 -10.82 12.08 -7.40
N THR A 92 -11.06 13.23 -6.80
CA THR A 92 -10.58 14.55 -7.28
C THR A 92 -9.07 14.70 -7.20
N GLN A 93 -8.39 13.85 -6.42
CA GLN A 93 -6.93 13.83 -6.31
C GLN A 93 -6.27 12.94 -7.37
N ILE A 94 -7.06 12.24 -8.19
CA ILE A 94 -6.59 11.24 -9.13
C ILE A 94 -6.63 11.79 -10.56
N GLU A 95 -5.47 11.84 -11.18
CA GLU A 95 -5.32 12.12 -12.61
C GLU A 95 -5.03 10.81 -13.35
N LEU A 96 -5.79 10.57 -14.44
CA LEU A 96 -5.63 9.40 -15.29
C LEU A 96 -5.30 9.84 -16.72
N SER A 97 -4.31 9.19 -17.34
CA SER A 97 -4.06 9.33 -18.77
C SER A 97 -3.58 8.01 -19.35
N LYS A 98 -3.93 7.72 -20.60
CA LYS A 98 -3.49 6.51 -21.32
C LYS A 98 -2.54 6.92 -22.44
N THR A 99 -1.42 6.25 -22.58
CA THR A 99 -0.46 6.44 -23.68
C THR A 99 -0.02 5.08 -24.19
N GLY A 100 -0.36 4.76 -25.44
CA GLY A 100 -0.13 3.43 -25.99
C GLY A 100 -0.88 2.37 -25.18
N ASP A 101 -0.16 1.38 -24.68
CA ASP A 101 -0.61 0.30 -23.80
C ASP A 101 -0.41 0.60 -22.30
N GLU A 102 0.01 1.81 -21.93
CA GLU A 102 0.18 2.20 -20.54
C GLU A 102 -0.97 3.09 -20.03
N LEU A 103 -1.46 2.80 -18.83
CA LEU A 103 -2.27 3.70 -18.03
C LEU A 103 -1.37 4.40 -17.00
N ASN A 104 -1.29 5.72 -17.10
CA ASN A 104 -0.69 6.55 -16.08
C ASN A 104 -1.72 6.97 -15.03
N VAL A 105 -1.39 6.69 -13.78
CA VAL A 105 -2.15 7.10 -12.59
C VAL A 105 -1.28 8.05 -11.78
N ARG A 106 -1.79 9.25 -11.50
CA ARG A 106 -1.10 10.25 -10.68
C ARG A 106 -1.99 10.69 -9.53
N ILE A 107 -1.40 10.73 -8.33
CA ILE A 107 -2.01 11.17 -7.08
C ILE A 107 -1.04 12.12 -6.40
N GLY A 108 -1.31 13.42 -6.46
CA GLY A 108 -0.38 14.45 -6.00
C GLY A 108 0.98 14.39 -6.72
N ASN A 109 2.04 14.11 -5.96
CA ASN A 109 3.42 13.94 -6.44
C ASN A 109 3.78 12.48 -6.77
N HIS A 110 2.90 11.52 -6.50
CA HIS A 110 3.10 10.12 -6.82
C HIS A 110 2.56 9.80 -8.21
N ARG A 111 3.37 9.09 -9.01
CA ARG A 111 3.03 8.68 -10.36
C ARG A 111 3.35 7.20 -10.54
N ARG A 112 2.39 6.44 -11.04
CA ARG A 112 2.56 5.03 -11.43
C ARG A 112 2.17 4.85 -12.89
N ASN A 113 3.04 4.22 -13.67
CA ASN A 113 2.69 3.71 -15.00
C ASN A 113 2.31 2.24 -14.86
N LEU A 114 1.13 1.89 -15.37
CA LEU A 114 0.60 0.53 -15.41
C LEU A 114 0.60 0.04 -16.85
N VAL A 115 1.38 -0.98 -17.15
CA VAL A 115 1.26 -1.69 -18.42
C VAL A 115 -0.08 -2.43 -18.42
N LEU A 116 -0.93 -2.14 -19.39
CA LEU A 116 -2.25 -2.73 -19.49
C LEU A 116 -2.17 -4.12 -20.12
N PRO A 117 -2.95 -5.09 -19.62
CA PRO A 117 -3.18 -6.33 -20.34
C PRO A 117 -3.72 -6.06 -21.74
N GLN A 118 -3.39 -6.94 -22.70
CA GLN A 118 -3.74 -6.77 -24.11
C GLN A 118 -5.25 -6.51 -24.33
N ALA A 119 -6.12 -7.14 -23.52
CA ALA A 119 -7.56 -6.93 -23.56
C ALA A 119 -8.00 -5.47 -23.29
N LEU A 120 -7.22 -4.72 -22.48
CA LEU A 120 -7.46 -3.31 -22.16
C LEU A 120 -6.65 -2.36 -23.04
N ALA A 121 -5.47 -2.78 -23.50
CA ALA A 121 -4.53 -1.94 -24.23
C ALA A 121 -5.14 -1.36 -25.53
N ALA A 122 -5.99 -2.14 -26.21
CA ALA A 122 -6.69 -1.70 -27.43
C ALA A 122 -7.91 -0.80 -27.15
N LEU A 123 -8.37 -0.71 -25.90
CA LEU A 123 -9.56 0.04 -25.51
C LEU A 123 -9.19 1.44 -25.00
N GLN A 124 -10.20 2.31 -24.89
CA GLN A 124 -10.06 3.64 -24.29
C GLN A 124 -10.80 3.71 -22.95
N PRO A 125 -10.26 4.42 -21.94
CA PRO A 125 -11.01 4.73 -20.73
C PRO A 125 -12.26 5.55 -21.08
N SER A 126 -13.43 5.04 -20.71
CA SER A 126 -14.73 5.71 -20.94
C SER A 126 -15.28 6.36 -19.69
N GLY A 127 -14.66 6.11 -18.53
CA GLY A 127 -14.94 6.81 -17.29
C GLY A 127 -14.32 6.10 -16.09
N ALA A 128 -14.24 6.81 -14.96
CA ALA A 128 -13.78 6.24 -13.71
C ALA A 128 -14.68 6.67 -12.55
N LYS A 129 -14.88 5.79 -11.57
CA LYS A 129 -15.61 6.08 -10.33
C LYS A 129 -14.88 5.45 -9.14
N MET A 130 -14.93 6.12 -8.00
CA MET A 130 -14.60 5.49 -6.72
C MET A 130 -15.83 4.71 -6.25
N GLU A 131 -15.64 3.45 -5.89
CA GLU A 131 -16.61 2.63 -5.19
C GLU A 131 -15.87 1.88 -4.09
N GLU A 132 -16.29 2.10 -2.84
CA GLU A 132 -15.54 1.66 -1.66
C GLU A 132 -14.09 2.20 -1.77
N ASP A 133 -13.09 1.36 -1.54
CA ASP A 133 -11.67 1.71 -1.67
C ASP A 133 -11.10 1.49 -3.07
N TYR A 134 -11.95 1.27 -4.08
CA TYR A 134 -11.51 0.96 -5.44
C TYR A 134 -11.85 2.07 -6.43
N LEU A 135 -10.84 2.49 -7.20
CA LEU A 135 -11.04 3.24 -8.42
C LEU A 135 -11.36 2.27 -9.56
N LYS A 136 -12.61 2.25 -10.00
CA LYS A 136 -13.08 1.44 -11.13
C LYS A 136 -13.05 2.26 -12.41
N ILE A 137 -12.15 1.88 -13.32
CA ILE A 137 -11.94 2.51 -14.62
C ILE A 137 -12.58 1.63 -15.68
N ARG A 138 -13.62 2.13 -16.33
CA ARG A 138 -14.29 1.42 -17.43
C ARG A 138 -13.56 1.66 -18.74
N PHE A 139 -13.47 0.62 -19.55
CA PHE A 139 -12.88 0.64 -20.88
C PHE A 139 -13.94 0.28 -21.92
N SER A 140 -13.96 1.02 -23.02
CA SER A 140 -14.81 0.71 -24.16
C SER A 140 -14.06 0.89 -25.48
N ASP A 141 -14.59 0.25 -26.52
CA ASP A 141 -14.11 0.43 -27.87
C ASP A 141 -14.53 1.82 -28.38
N PRO A 142 -13.59 2.70 -28.79
CA PRO A 142 -13.93 4.01 -29.34
C PRO A 142 -14.82 3.93 -30.59
N ALA A 143 -14.87 2.80 -31.30
CA ALA A 143 -15.75 2.60 -32.46
C ALA A 143 -17.20 2.22 -32.10
N ARG A 144 -17.51 2.01 -30.81
CA ARG A 144 -18.86 1.64 -30.32
C ARG A 144 -19.51 2.70 -29.43
N VAL A 145 -18.92 3.91 -29.34
CA VAL A 145 -19.44 5.05 -28.56
C VAL A 145 -20.18 6.02 -29.47
#